data_AF-A0A1S1J9V8-F1
#
_entry.id   AF-A0A1S1J9V8-F1
#
_cell.length_a   1.000
_cell.length_b   1.000
_cell.length_c   1.000
_cell.angle_alpha   90.00
_cell.angle_beta   90.00
_cell.angle_gamma   90.00
#
_symmetry.space_group_name_H-M   'P 1'
#
loop_
_entity.id
_entity.type
_entity.pdbx_description
1 polymer ?
#
loop_
_entity_poly.entity_id
_entity_poly.type
_entity_poly.pdbx_seq_one_letter_code
_entity_poly.pdbx_strand_id
1 'polypeptide(L)'
;MIVDDFKNHCINNKCDIVVQKCLIEDTSYFFNEIAIGEEFNFKKDIANILNVHIRDIVIVGSGKLGFSLKPDNSNTGLYLFKEFDHNFNYSKKGKKSDLDVAIISSHLFDSEIKNLYDHTNHYDTDNLWADRNSFAKYVLKGKLAIRFLPIEFPLTKGVLQVQEKYKMNYGREVNLEIYKSWHFFETYHQENIKKIQVNLIS
;
A
#
# COMPACT_ATOMS: atom_id res chain seq x y z
N MET A 1 11.09 -1.93 14.30
CA MET A 1 10.77 -3.31 14.73
C MET A 1 11.72 -4.26 14.02
N ILE A 2 12.34 -5.20 14.72
CA ILE A 2 13.15 -6.23 14.07
C ILE A 2 12.30 -7.46 13.71
N VAL A 3 12.79 -8.30 12.79
CA VAL A 3 12.02 -9.43 12.25
C VAL A 3 11.58 -10.41 13.34
N ASP A 4 12.45 -10.71 14.32
CA ASP A 4 12.12 -11.68 15.37
C ASP A 4 11.03 -11.17 16.32
N ASP A 5 11.00 -9.87 16.62
CA ASP A 5 9.90 -9.25 17.38
C ASP A 5 8.57 -9.39 16.62
N PHE A 6 8.59 -9.16 15.30
CA PHE A 6 7.40 -9.31 14.46
C PHE A 6 6.92 -10.76 14.40
N LYS A 7 7.83 -11.73 14.28
CA LYS A 7 7.49 -13.17 14.32
C LYS A 7 6.89 -13.54 15.67
N ASN A 8 7.47 -13.04 16.77
CA ASN A 8 6.91 -13.23 18.11
C ASN A 8 5.51 -12.63 18.24
N HIS A 9 5.25 -11.46 17.64
CA HIS A 9 3.91 -10.91 17.56
C HIS A 9 2.96 -11.81 16.77
N CYS A 10 3.39 -12.31 15.62
CA CYS A 10 2.62 -13.26 14.81
C CYS A 10 2.28 -14.52 15.60
N ILE A 11 3.22 -15.13 16.32
CA ILE A 11 2.99 -16.39 17.04
C ILE A 11 2.02 -16.20 18.22
N ASN A 12 2.18 -15.10 18.96
CA ASN A 12 1.52 -14.94 20.26
C ASN A 12 0.21 -14.16 20.23
N ASN A 13 -0.19 -13.59 19.08
CA ASN A 13 -1.35 -12.72 18.98
C ASN A 13 -2.29 -13.13 17.85
N LYS A 14 -3.56 -12.71 17.97
CA LYS A 14 -4.52 -12.80 16.87
C LYS A 14 -4.13 -11.85 15.73
N CYS A 15 -4.51 -12.19 14.51
CA CYS A 15 -4.12 -11.43 13.31
C CYS A 15 -4.57 -9.97 13.33
N ASP A 16 -5.76 -9.68 13.88
CA ASP A 16 -6.28 -8.33 14.04
C ASP A 16 -5.37 -7.47 14.92
N ILE A 17 -4.91 -8.01 16.06
CA ILE A 17 -3.98 -7.33 16.97
C ILE A 17 -2.65 -7.05 16.25
N VAL A 18 -2.11 -8.01 15.51
CA VAL A 18 -0.85 -7.84 14.76
C VAL A 18 -0.99 -6.75 13.71
N VAL A 19 -2.10 -6.71 12.97
CA VAL A 19 -2.35 -5.68 11.95
C VAL A 19 -2.47 -4.29 12.60
N GLN A 20 -3.31 -4.14 13.63
CA GLN A 20 -3.51 -2.86 14.27
C GLN A 20 -2.22 -2.34 14.91
N LYS A 21 -1.53 -3.17 15.68
CA LYS A 21 -0.29 -2.76 16.34
C LYS A 21 0.85 -2.51 15.36
N CYS A 22 1.23 -3.54 14.59
CA CYS A 22 2.47 -3.50 13.83
C CYS A 22 2.34 -2.78 12.48
N LEU A 23 1.16 -2.81 11.84
CA LEU A 23 0.97 -2.24 10.50
C LEU A 23 0.29 -0.86 10.55
N ILE A 24 -0.61 -0.61 11.49
CA ILE A 24 -1.36 0.66 11.56
C ILE A 24 -0.70 1.64 12.53
N GLU A 25 -0.54 1.29 13.81
CA GLU A 25 -0.20 2.24 14.88
C GLU A 25 1.29 2.61 14.93
N ASP A 26 2.20 1.66 14.77
CA ASP A 26 3.64 1.91 14.96
C ASP A 26 4.21 2.99 14.00
N THR A 27 5.30 3.66 14.36
CA THR A 27 5.98 4.57 13.43
C THR A 27 6.55 3.80 12.24
N SER A 28 6.52 4.40 11.05
CA SER A 28 7.09 3.72 9.88
C SER A 28 8.62 3.69 9.93
N TYR A 29 9.20 2.53 9.62
CA TYR A 29 10.64 2.35 9.54
C TYR A 29 11.31 3.41 8.65
N PHE A 30 10.74 3.68 7.47
CA PHE A 30 11.32 4.64 6.54
C PHE A 30 11.47 6.04 7.14
N PHE A 31 10.44 6.55 7.81
CA PHE A 31 10.47 7.89 8.42
C PHE A 31 11.10 7.91 9.81
N ASN A 32 11.46 6.76 10.37
CA ASN A 32 12.24 6.66 11.61
C ASN A 32 13.75 6.54 11.34
N GLU A 33 14.15 5.89 10.25
CA GLU A 33 15.55 5.55 9.99
C GLU A 33 16.16 6.29 8.78
N ILE A 34 15.35 6.71 7.80
CA ILE A 34 15.85 7.23 6.52
C ILE A 34 15.43 8.69 6.31
N ALA A 35 14.14 8.99 6.39
CA ALA A 35 13.59 10.34 6.23
C ALA A 35 13.06 10.86 7.58
N ILE A 36 13.97 11.00 8.54
CA ILE A 36 13.63 11.22 9.95
C ILE A 36 12.72 12.45 10.14
N GLY A 37 11.54 12.23 10.74
CA GLY A 37 10.61 13.30 11.09
C GLY A 37 9.73 13.82 9.95
N GLU A 38 9.83 13.25 8.75
CA GLU A 38 9.06 13.73 7.60
C GLU A 38 7.67 13.07 7.43
N GLU A 39 7.34 12.05 8.24
CA GLU A 39 6.11 11.26 8.07
C GLU A 39 4.85 12.13 8.08
N PHE A 40 4.80 13.12 8.98
CA PHE A 40 3.65 14.01 9.09
C PHE A 40 3.44 14.83 7.81
N ASN A 41 4.49 15.47 7.29
CA ASN A 41 4.42 16.29 6.09
C ASN A 41 4.07 15.44 4.86
N PHE A 42 4.68 14.24 4.77
CA PHE A 42 4.35 13.25 3.74
C PHE A 42 2.87 12.89 3.73
N LYS A 43 2.32 12.48 4.88
CA LYS A 43 0.90 12.12 5.01
C LYS A 43 -0.01 13.34 4.78
N LYS A 44 0.38 14.51 5.26
CA LYS A 44 -0.40 15.75 5.14
C LYS A 44 -0.56 16.18 3.69
N ASP A 45 0.50 16.07 2.89
CA ASP A 45 0.43 16.40 1.47
C ASP A 45 -0.49 15.47 0.69
N ILE A 46 -0.39 14.15 0.93
CA ILE A 46 -1.28 13.16 0.33
C ILE A 46 -2.73 13.45 0.72
N ALA A 47 -2.98 13.72 2.01
CA ALA A 47 -4.30 14.02 2.53
C ALA A 47 -4.91 15.27 1.88
N ASN A 48 -4.11 16.33 1.69
CA ASN A 48 -4.58 17.57 1.05
C ASN A 48 -4.95 17.34 -0.43
N ILE A 49 -4.14 16.57 -1.17
CA ILE A 49 -4.36 16.34 -2.60
C ILE A 49 -5.56 15.45 -2.86
N LEU A 50 -5.78 14.45 -2.01
CA LEU A 50 -6.92 13.55 -2.11
C LEU A 50 -8.15 14.03 -1.36
N ASN A 51 -8.06 15.19 -0.68
CA ASN A 51 -9.10 15.76 0.17
C ASN A 51 -9.67 14.75 1.19
N VAL A 52 -8.78 14.07 1.90
CA VAL A 52 -9.11 13.11 2.98
C VAL A 52 -8.48 13.55 4.29
N HIS A 53 -8.92 12.94 5.40
CA HIS A 53 -8.32 13.22 6.69
C HIS A 53 -6.95 12.52 6.80
N ILE A 54 -5.98 13.14 7.48
CA ILE A 54 -4.61 12.59 7.60
C ILE A 54 -4.58 11.21 8.29
N ARG A 55 -5.52 10.95 9.21
CA ARG A 55 -5.66 9.64 9.90
C ARG A 55 -6.11 8.52 8.97
N ASP A 56 -6.61 8.85 7.79
CA ASP A 56 -7.01 7.88 6.78
C ASP A 56 -5.83 7.48 5.88
N ILE A 57 -4.63 8.02 6.13
CA ILE A 57 -3.40 7.70 5.38
C ILE A 57 -2.52 6.76 6.21
N VAL A 58 -2.34 5.54 5.72
CA VAL A 58 -1.55 4.50 6.39
C VAL A 58 -0.41 4.06 5.47
N ILE A 59 0.83 4.17 5.96
CA ILE A 59 2.00 3.61 5.28
C ILE A 59 2.07 2.13 5.63
N VAL A 60 2.27 1.28 4.63
CA VAL A 60 2.29 -0.19 4.78
C VAL A 60 3.51 -0.79 4.09
N GLY A 61 3.57 -2.13 4.08
CA GLY A 61 4.63 -2.88 3.42
C GLY A 61 5.99 -2.69 4.10
N SER A 62 7.06 -2.83 3.32
CA SER A 62 8.41 -2.79 3.88
C SER A 62 8.82 -1.40 4.37
N GLY A 63 8.23 -0.32 3.84
CA GLY A 63 8.47 1.04 4.35
C GLY A 63 7.93 1.25 5.77
N LYS A 64 6.88 0.52 6.15
CA LYS A 64 6.34 0.50 7.52
C LYS A 64 7.21 -0.33 8.46
N LEU A 65 7.54 -1.56 8.07
CA LEU A 65 8.11 -2.56 8.98
C LEU A 65 9.63 -2.61 8.98
N GLY A 66 10.29 -2.15 7.91
CA GLY A 66 11.72 -2.33 7.69
C GLY A 66 12.10 -3.65 7.01
N PHE A 67 11.12 -4.48 6.67
CA PHE A 67 11.30 -5.73 5.93
C PHE A 67 10.03 -6.12 5.16
N SER A 68 10.19 -6.95 4.14
CA SER A 68 9.10 -7.38 3.25
C SER A 68 8.27 -8.50 3.86
N LEU A 69 6.93 -8.36 3.81
CA LEU A 69 5.97 -9.43 4.11
C LEU A 69 5.52 -10.21 2.87
N LYS A 70 6.15 -9.98 1.71
CA LYS A 70 5.79 -10.70 0.49
C LYS A 70 6.33 -12.13 0.55
N PRO A 71 5.52 -13.17 0.26
CA PRO A 71 6.00 -14.54 0.16
C PRO A 71 6.99 -14.65 -1.00
N ASP A 72 7.85 -15.66 -0.95
CA ASP A 72 8.74 -15.98 -2.06
C ASP A 72 7.93 -16.57 -3.23
N ASN A 73 8.13 -16.02 -4.43
CA ASN A 73 7.46 -16.49 -5.64
C ASN A 73 7.97 -17.86 -6.12
N SER A 74 9.19 -18.24 -5.73
CA SER A 74 9.82 -19.51 -6.11
C SER A 74 9.44 -20.66 -5.20
N ASN A 75 9.09 -20.38 -3.94
CA ASN A 75 8.67 -21.38 -2.96
C ASN A 75 7.41 -20.91 -2.22
N THR A 76 6.27 -21.44 -2.63
CA THR A 76 4.98 -21.18 -1.99
C THR A 76 5.04 -21.52 -0.51
N GLY A 77 4.80 -20.53 0.36
CA GLY A 77 4.85 -20.67 1.82
C GLY A 77 6.11 -20.09 2.47
N LEU A 78 7.19 -19.91 1.72
CA LEU A 78 8.41 -19.33 2.29
C LEU A 78 8.30 -17.81 2.43
N TYR A 79 8.48 -17.29 3.64
CA TYR A 79 8.60 -15.85 3.91
C TYR A 79 10.03 -15.51 4.28
N LEU A 80 10.75 -14.87 3.35
CA LEU A 80 12.17 -14.55 3.55
C LEU A 80 12.41 -13.30 4.42
N PHE A 81 11.38 -12.50 4.69
CA PHE A 81 11.49 -11.25 5.47
C PHE A 81 12.65 -10.35 5.03
N LYS A 82 12.85 -10.22 3.71
CA LYS A 82 13.95 -9.43 3.13
C LYS A 82 13.94 -8.01 3.70
N GLU A 83 15.08 -7.56 4.19
CA GLU A 83 15.26 -6.21 4.74
C GLU A 83 14.90 -5.12 3.74
N PHE A 84 14.57 -3.94 4.26
CA PHE A 84 14.35 -2.76 3.45
C PHE A 84 15.59 -2.44 2.61
N ASP A 85 15.39 -2.11 1.32
CA ASP A 85 16.45 -1.89 0.34
C ASP A 85 17.37 -3.11 0.08
N HIS A 86 16.99 -4.34 0.47
CA HIS A 86 17.80 -5.57 0.26
C HIS A 86 18.42 -5.69 -1.14
N ASN A 87 17.62 -5.52 -2.20
CA ASN A 87 18.09 -5.66 -3.58
C ASN A 87 19.10 -4.56 -3.98
N PHE A 88 18.88 -3.34 -3.50
CA PHE A 88 19.80 -2.22 -3.69
C PHE A 88 21.10 -2.44 -2.90
N ASN A 89 21.01 -2.92 -1.67
CA ASN A 89 22.18 -3.19 -0.83
C ASN A 89 23.05 -4.31 -1.39
N TYR A 90 22.43 -5.37 -1.93
CA TYR A 90 23.15 -6.51 -2.51
C TYR A 90 23.94 -6.16 -3.77
N SER A 91 23.37 -5.37 -4.70
CA SER A 91 23.95 -5.18 -6.04
C SER A 91 24.36 -3.75 -6.37
N LYS A 92 23.99 -2.76 -5.54
CA LYS A 92 24.11 -1.30 -5.75
C LYS A 92 23.55 -0.74 -7.07
N LYS A 93 23.05 -1.63 -7.94
CA LYS A 93 22.31 -1.37 -9.18
C LYS A 93 20.83 -1.79 -9.07
N GLY A 94 20.45 -2.47 -7.98
CA GLY A 94 19.08 -2.88 -7.71
C GLY A 94 18.16 -1.70 -7.43
N LYS A 95 16.85 -1.88 -7.61
CA LYS A 95 15.86 -0.86 -7.23
C LYS A 95 15.78 -0.75 -5.70
N LYS A 96 15.70 0.48 -5.18
CA LYS A 96 15.31 0.74 -3.78
C LYS A 96 13.88 0.23 -3.53
N SER A 97 13.58 -0.12 -2.28
CA SER A 97 12.24 -0.51 -1.85
C SER A 97 11.25 0.65 -2.03
N ASP A 98 10.07 0.33 -2.52
CA ASP A 98 8.97 1.27 -2.71
C ASP A 98 8.33 1.65 -1.36
N LEU A 99 7.63 2.79 -1.32
CA LEU A 99 6.74 3.17 -0.23
C LEU A 99 5.30 2.88 -0.64
N ASP A 100 4.65 1.95 0.06
CA ASP A 100 3.25 1.61 -0.18
C ASP A 100 2.36 2.36 0.81
N VAL A 101 1.32 3.03 0.31
CA VAL A 101 0.40 3.85 1.12
C VAL A 101 -1.04 3.45 0.81
N ALA A 102 -1.79 3.17 1.86
CA ALA A 102 -3.22 2.96 1.82
C ALA A 102 -3.96 4.23 2.24
N ILE A 103 -5.01 4.57 1.51
CA ILE A 103 -5.93 5.67 1.81
C ILE A 103 -7.30 5.07 2.13
N ILE A 104 -7.79 5.23 3.36
CA ILE A 104 -9.03 4.61 3.82
C ILE A 104 -10.15 5.63 3.79
N SER A 105 -10.93 5.68 2.71
CA SER A 105 -12.02 6.66 2.59
C SER A 105 -13.15 6.14 1.72
N SER A 106 -14.30 5.86 2.35
CA SER A 106 -15.50 5.43 1.62
C SER A 106 -16.00 6.55 0.71
N HIS A 107 -15.94 7.80 1.16
CA HIS A 107 -16.36 8.95 0.37
C HIS A 107 -15.53 9.08 -0.91
N LEU A 108 -14.19 9.07 -0.79
CA LEU A 108 -13.31 9.14 -1.95
C LEU A 108 -13.48 7.92 -2.85
N PHE A 109 -13.60 6.73 -2.27
CA PHE A 109 -13.82 5.50 -3.04
C PHE A 109 -15.09 5.59 -3.90
N ASP A 110 -16.21 5.96 -3.28
CA ASP A 110 -17.52 5.98 -3.93
C ASP A 110 -17.60 7.14 -4.95
N SER A 111 -17.01 8.30 -4.63
CA SER A 111 -16.96 9.43 -5.56
C SER A 111 -16.15 9.11 -6.80
N GLU A 112 -15.00 8.46 -6.65
CA GLU A 112 -14.13 8.13 -7.78
C GLU A 112 -14.67 7.01 -8.64
N ILE A 113 -15.42 6.05 -8.08
CA ILE A 113 -16.17 5.07 -8.88
C ILE A 113 -17.23 5.77 -9.73
N LYS A 114 -17.97 6.72 -9.17
CA LYS A 114 -18.95 7.51 -9.92
C LYS A 114 -18.27 8.34 -11.02
N ASN A 115 -17.22 9.08 -10.68
CA ASN A 115 -16.46 9.90 -11.63
C ASN A 115 -15.91 9.06 -12.78
N LEU A 116 -15.44 7.84 -12.48
CA LEU A 116 -14.93 6.92 -13.49
C LEU A 116 -16.05 6.41 -14.41
N TYR A 117 -17.23 6.11 -13.87
CA TYR A 117 -18.39 5.71 -14.67
C TYR A 117 -18.80 6.80 -15.68
N ASP A 118 -18.83 8.05 -15.23
CA ASP A 118 -19.14 9.20 -16.09
C ASP A 118 -18.01 9.42 -17.12
N HIS A 119 -16.75 9.30 -16.69
CA HIS A 119 -15.57 9.49 -17.55
C HIS A 119 -15.47 8.47 -18.68
N THR A 120 -15.88 7.22 -18.44
CA THR A 120 -15.86 6.16 -19.46
C THR A 120 -17.10 6.18 -20.37
N ASN A 121 -17.90 7.25 -20.34
CA ASN A 121 -19.20 7.34 -20.99
C ASN A 121 -20.06 6.11 -20.67
N HIS A 122 -20.19 5.79 -19.37
CA HIS A 122 -21.00 4.66 -18.89
C HIS A 122 -20.52 3.28 -19.39
N TYR A 123 -19.26 3.18 -19.82
CA TYR A 123 -18.70 2.01 -20.51
C TYR A 123 -19.33 1.70 -21.88
N ASP A 124 -19.98 2.69 -22.49
CA ASP A 124 -20.76 2.54 -23.74
C ASP A 124 -19.87 2.62 -25.00
N THR A 125 -18.69 3.24 -24.88
CA THR A 125 -17.67 3.21 -25.92
C THR A 125 -16.84 1.93 -25.81
N ASP A 126 -16.38 1.38 -26.95
CA ASP A 126 -15.27 0.41 -27.08
C ASP A 126 -13.93 1.01 -26.60
N ASN A 127 -13.95 1.69 -25.44
CA ASN A 127 -12.80 2.31 -24.83
C ASN A 127 -11.78 1.20 -24.56
N LEU A 128 -10.61 1.39 -25.15
CA LEU A 128 -9.40 0.56 -25.08
C LEU A 128 -8.79 0.54 -23.67
N TRP A 129 -9.60 0.57 -22.62
CA TRP A 129 -9.14 0.47 -21.25
C TRP A 129 -8.78 -0.99 -20.93
N ALA A 130 -7.57 -1.37 -21.34
CA ALA A 130 -7.05 -2.74 -21.25
C ALA A 130 -7.10 -3.31 -19.83
N ASP A 131 -6.92 -2.47 -18.81
CA ASP A 131 -6.85 -2.87 -17.41
C ASP A 131 -8.20 -2.93 -16.69
N ARG A 132 -9.32 -2.70 -17.38
CA ARG A 132 -10.67 -2.70 -16.79
C ARG A 132 -10.96 -3.94 -15.93
N ASN A 133 -10.61 -5.13 -16.42
CA ASN A 133 -10.87 -6.38 -15.69
C ASN A 133 -10.01 -6.49 -14.42
N SER A 134 -8.73 -6.08 -14.52
CA SER A 134 -7.84 -6.00 -13.37
C SER A 134 -8.38 -5.01 -12.35
N PHE A 135 -8.80 -3.82 -12.79
CA PHE A 135 -9.41 -2.81 -11.94
C PHE A 135 -10.67 -3.32 -11.24
N ALA A 136 -11.64 -3.87 -11.98
CA ALA A 136 -12.89 -4.40 -11.43
C ALA A 136 -12.65 -5.47 -10.35
N LYS A 137 -11.67 -6.36 -10.56
CA LYS A 137 -11.26 -7.36 -9.56
C LYS A 137 -10.79 -6.71 -8.25
N TYR A 138 -10.10 -5.57 -8.30
CA TYR A 138 -9.69 -4.86 -7.09
C TYR A 138 -10.84 -4.08 -6.45
N VAL A 139 -11.73 -3.48 -7.25
CA VAL A 139 -12.95 -2.81 -6.76
C VAL A 139 -13.81 -3.78 -5.95
N LEU A 140 -14.00 -5.01 -6.42
CA LEU A 140 -14.73 -6.06 -5.68
C LEU A 140 -14.07 -6.45 -4.35
N LYS A 141 -12.78 -6.16 -4.19
CA LYS A 141 -12.04 -6.32 -2.93
C LYS A 141 -12.05 -5.06 -2.07
N GLY A 142 -12.90 -4.09 -2.39
CA GLY A 142 -12.99 -2.80 -1.72
C GLY A 142 -11.75 -1.94 -1.90
N LYS A 143 -11.05 -2.07 -3.03
CA LYS A 143 -9.79 -1.35 -3.31
C LYS A 143 -9.75 -0.72 -4.71
N LEU A 144 -9.42 0.57 -4.80
CA LEU A 144 -9.03 1.23 -6.04
C LEU A 144 -7.52 1.15 -6.19
N ALA A 145 -7.07 0.27 -7.08
CA ALA A 145 -5.67 0.21 -7.50
C ALA A 145 -5.45 1.23 -8.62
N ILE A 146 -4.98 2.43 -8.23
CA ILE A 146 -4.86 3.60 -9.11
C ILE A 146 -4.04 3.31 -10.39
N ARG A 147 -3.03 2.45 -10.30
CA ARG A 147 -2.23 2.01 -11.46
C ARG A 147 -3.03 1.39 -12.62
N PHE A 148 -4.26 0.95 -12.37
CA PHE A 148 -5.14 0.38 -13.39
C PHE A 148 -6.18 1.38 -13.90
N LEU A 149 -6.22 2.61 -13.40
CA LEU A 149 -7.11 3.64 -13.92
C LEU A 149 -6.58 4.18 -15.26
N PRO A 150 -7.45 4.72 -16.12
CA PRO A 150 -7.03 5.43 -17.32
C PRO A 150 -6.06 6.58 -16.97
N ILE A 151 -5.06 6.81 -17.82
CA ILE A 151 -4.00 7.81 -17.54
C ILE A 151 -4.55 9.24 -17.60
N GLU A 152 -5.57 9.44 -18.42
CA GLU A 152 -6.30 10.69 -18.60
C GLU A 152 -7.28 10.98 -17.46
N PHE A 153 -7.58 9.99 -16.61
CA PHE A 153 -8.52 10.12 -15.50
C PHE A 153 -7.99 11.13 -14.45
N PRO A 154 -8.80 12.10 -13.98
CA PRO A 154 -8.32 13.18 -13.10
C PRO A 154 -7.60 12.72 -11.83
N LEU A 155 -8.10 11.66 -11.16
CA LEU A 155 -7.46 11.10 -9.98
C LEU A 155 -6.03 10.61 -10.28
N THR A 156 -5.85 9.94 -11.43
CA THR A 156 -4.54 9.44 -11.86
C THR A 156 -3.54 10.59 -11.96
N LYS A 157 -3.94 11.72 -12.54
CA LYS A 157 -3.09 12.92 -12.65
C LYS A 157 -2.70 13.50 -11.29
N GLY A 158 -3.66 13.65 -10.38
CA GLY A 158 -3.39 14.16 -9.03
C GLY A 158 -2.45 13.25 -8.23
N VAL A 159 -2.62 11.94 -8.37
CA VAL A 159 -1.75 10.94 -7.76
C VAL A 159 -0.34 10.98 -8.35
N LEU A 160 -0.20 11.09 -9.67
CA LEU A 160 1.11 11.16 -10.34
C LEU A 160 1.94 12.35 -9.83
N GLN A 161 1.32 13.52 -9.58
CA GLN A 161 2.02 14.67 -9.03
C GLN A 161 2.65 14.38 -7.65
N VAL A 162 1.94 13.66 -6.78
CA VAL A 162 2.45 13.22 -5.48
C VAL A 162 3.58 12.22 -5.65
N GLN A 163 3.37 11.23 -6.51
CA GLN A 163 4.35 10.17 -6.75
C GLN A 163 5.65 10.75 -7.30
N GLU A 164 5.59 11.68 -8.26
CA GLU A 164 6.75 12.36 -8.83
C GLU A 164 7.48 13.21 -7.79
N LYS A 165 6.76 14.03 -7.03
CA LYS A 165 7.34 14.85 -5.94
C LYS A 165 8.15 13.98 -4.97
N TYR A 166 7.53 12.92 -4.44
CA TYR A 166 8.19 12.10 -3.42
C TYR A 166 9.20 11.12 -3.99
N LYS A 167 9.06 10.72 -5.25
CA LYS A 167 10.10 10.01 -5.98
C LYS A 167 11.36 10.84 -6.13
N MET A 168 11.22 12.13 -6.45
CA MET A 168 12.37 13.05 -6.50
C MET A 168 12.98 13.28 -5.12
N ASN A 169 12.17 13.45 -4.08
CA ASN A 169 12.67 13.68 -2.72
C ASN A 169 13.37 12.45 -2.12
N TYR A 170 12.83 11.25 -2.32
CA TYR A 170 13.28 10.03 -1.65
C TYR A 170 14.07 9.07 -2.54
N GLY A 171 14.09 9.32 -3.85
CA GLY A 171 14.73 8.45 -4.83
C GLY A 171 14.12 7.05 -4.88
N ARG A 172 12.82 6.90 -4.60
CA ARG A 172 12.08 5.63 -4.58
C ARG A 172 10.62 5.83 -5.01
N GLU A 173 9.99 4.78 -5.53
CA GLU A 173 8.57 4.89 -5.94
C GLU A 173 7.66 5.00 -4.71
N VAL A 174 6.55 5.72 -4.87
CA VAL A 174 5.45 5.76 -3.91
C VAL A 174 4.23 5.16 -4.58
N ASN A 175 3.64 4.13 -4.00
CA ASN A 175 2.44 3.47 -4.51
C ASN A 175 1.25 3.86 -3.62
N LEU A 176 0.19 4.39 -4.24
CA LEU A 176 -1.04 4.73 -3.54
C LEU A 176 -2.16 3.75 -3.91
N GLU A 177 -2.91 3.28 -2.92
CA GLU A 177 -4.13 2.50 -3.12
C GLU A 177 -5.25 3.03 -2.21
N ILE A 178 -6.46 3.17 -2.73
CA ILE A 178 -7.61 3.66 -1.95
C ILE A 178 -8.46 2.47 -1.52
N TYR A 179 -8.74 2.33 -0.23
CA TYR A 179 -9.62 1.33 0.34
C TYR A 179 -10.98 1.96 0.71
N LYS A 180 -12.06 1.23 0.45
CA LYS A 180 -13.43 1.68 0.76
C LYS A 180 -13.64 1.87 2.26
N SER A 181 -13.04 1.02 3.09
CA SER A 181 -13.15 1.13 4.55
C SER A 181 -12.05 0.36 5.26
N TRP A 182 -11.91 0.62 6.56
CA TRP A 182 -11.03 -0.13 7.46
C TRP A 182 -11.28 -1.64 7.40
N HIS A 183 -12.53 -2.06 7.24
CA HIS A 183 -12.88 -3.47 7.10
C HIS A 183 -12.12 -4.15 5.94
N PHE A 184 -12.13 -3.56 4.75
CA PHE A 184 -11.43 -4.13 3.58
C PHE A 184 -9.92 -4.09 3.75
N PHE A 185 -9.40 -2.99 4.28
CA PHE A 185 -7.96 -2.81 4.54
C PHE A 185 -7.45 -3.84 5.57
N GLU A 186 -8.06 -3.88 6.74
CA GLU A 186 -7.64 -4.77 7.82
C GLU A 186 -7.82 -6.24 7.43
N THR A 187 -8.95 -6.61 6.81
CA THR A 187 -9.17 -8.01 6.39
C THR A 187 -8.10 -8.47 5.40
N TYR A 188 -7.72 -7.63 4.43
CA TYR A 188 -6.65 -7.96 3.49
C TYR A 188 -5.32 -8.25 4.21
N HIS A 189 -4.95 -7.40 5.17
CA HIS A 189 -3.72 -7.58 5.92
C HIS A 189 -3.81 -8.76 6.90
N GLN A 190 -4.96 -8.96 7.56
CA GLN A 190 -5.20 -10.09 8.45
C GLN A 190 -5.05 -11.42 7.70
N GLU A 191 -5.59 -11.55 6.48
CA GLU A 191 -5.42 -12.76 5.67
C GLU A 191 -3.95 -13.02 5.29
N ASN A 192 -3.14 -11.97 5.10
CA ASN A 192 -1.70 -12.13 4.89
C ASN A 192 -1.00 -12.57 6.18
N ILE A 193 -1.34 -11.99 7.34
CA ILE A 193 -0.80 -12.40 8.64
C ILE A 193 -1.19 -13.85 8.96
N LYS A 194 -2.42 -14.28 8.70
CA LYS A 194 -2.86 -15.69 8.88
C LYS A 194 -1.94 -16.64 8.12
N LYS A 195 -1.61 -16.32 6.87
CA LYS A 195 -0.69 -17.13 6.07
C LYS A 195 0.71 -17.16 6.67
N ILE A 196 1.22 -16.01 7.13
CA ILE A 196 2.53 -15.95 7.80
C ILE A 196 2.51 -16.83 9.05
N GLN A 197 1.49 -16.73 9.90
CA GLN A 197 1.35 -17.54 11.12
C GLN A 197 1.38 -19.03 10.83
N VAL A 198 0.63 -19.48 9.82
CA VAL A 198 0.64 -20.90 9.41
C VAL A 198 2.04 -21.36 9.02
N ASN A 199 2.81 -20.53 8.30
CA ASN A 199 4.17 -20.86 7.86
C ASN A 199 5.24 -20.75 8.98
N LEU A 200 4.93 -20.08 10.09
CA LEU A 200 5.85 -20.01 11.25
C LEU A 200 5.69 -21.21 12.19
N ILE A 201 4.58 -21.95 12.09
CA ILE A 201 4.27 -23.12 12.93
C ILE A 201 4.65 -24.43 12.22
N SER A 202 4.74 -24.42 10.89
CA SER A 202 5.21 -25.53 10.05
C SER A 202 6.72 -25.66 10.07
#